data_AF-A0A2N0QY55-F1
#
_entry.id   AF-A0A2N0QY55-F1
#
_cell.length_a   1.000
_cell.length_b   1.000
_cell.length_c   1.000
_cell.angle_alpha   90.00
_cell.angle_beta   90.00
_cell.angle_gamma   90.00
#
_symmetry.space_group_name_H-M   'P 1'
#
loop_
_entity.id
_entity.type
_entity.pdbx_description
1 polymer ?
#
loop_
_entity_poly.entity_id
_entity_poly.type
_entity_poly.pdbx_seq_one_letter_code
_entity_poly.pdbx_strand_id
1 'polypeptide(L)'
;MLTKRKRVSLSAKQKREICEMKEKDPTLQNVELAQKYNVGKSTITDILRESDRWLTITESQENTKKFRRPKWPQLEGALGLWVDNALNTKQDIDGNILKVKASYFAEQFSIEDFYHSEGWLGGFKKRHGL
;
A
#
# COMPACT_ATOMS: atom_id res chain seq x y z
N MET A 1 37.90 -7.74 -1.00
CA MET A 1 36.88 -7.69 -2.07
C MET A 1 35.57 -7.19 -1.48
N LEU A 2 35.03 -6.06 -1.97
CA LEU A 2 33.73 -5.56 -1.51
C LEU A 2 32.63 -6.47 -2.06
N THR A 3 32.07 -7.31 -1.20
CA THR A 3 30.93 -8.15 -1.55
C THR A 3 29.73 -7.25 -1.88
N LYS A 4 29.18 -7.41 -3.08
CA LYS A 4 28.01 -6.66 -3.53
C LYS A 4 26.84 -6.96 -2.58
N ARG A 5 26.31 -5.95 -1.89
CA ARG A 5 25.16 -6.12 -0.99
C ARG A 5 23.99 -6.74 -1.77
N LYS A 6 23.39 -7.79 -1.24
CA LYS A 6 22.15 -8.36 -1.78
C LYS A 6 21.01 -7.36 -1.58
N ARG A 7 20.12 -7.24 -2.56
CA ARG A 7 18.97 -6.33 -2.47
C ARG A 7 18.00 -6.84 -1.41
N VAL A 8 17.81 -6.07 -0.34
CA VAL A 8 16.82 -6.33 0.72
C VAL A 8 15.54 -5.57 0.42
N SER A 9 14.40 -6.21 0.68
CA SER A 9 13.07 -5.58 0.56
C SER A 9 12.42 -5.52 1.93
N LEU A 10 12.30 -4.31 2.48
CA LEU A 10 11.73 -4.06 3.80
C LEU A 10 10.20 -4.14 3.75
N SER A 11 9.61 -4.77 4.76
CA SER A 11 8.16 -4.76 4.97
C SER A 11 7.68 -3.37 5.40
N ALA A 12 6.38 -3.12 5.26
CA ALA A 12 5.77 -1.88 5.72
C ALA A 12 6.02 -1.68 7.23
N LYS A 13 5.91 -2.75 8.02
CA LYS A 13 6.26 -2.75 9.46
C LYS A 13 7.69 -2.29 9.74
N GLN A 14 8.67 -2.83 9.02
CA GLN A 14 10.07 -2.44 9.20
C GLN A 14 10.31 -0.96 8.84
N LYS A 15 9.60 -0.45 7.84
CA LYS A 15 9.66 0.97 7.46
C LYS A 15 9.03 1.86 8.55
N ARG A 16 7.93 1.43 9.16
CA ARG A 16 7.32 2.10 10.32
C ARG A 16 8.28 2.15 11.49
N GLU A 17 8.88 1.02 11.84
CA GLU A 17 9.88 0.93 12.91
C GLU A 17 11.07 1.88 12.69
N ILE A 18 11.56 2.02 11.45
CA ILE A 18 12.61 2.98 11.11
C ILE A 18 12.18 4.42 11.41
N CYS A 19 10.94 4.77 11.08
CA CYS A 19 10.39 6.11 11.35
C CYS A 19 10.22 6.33 12.86
N GLU A 20 9.64 5.38 13.57
CA GLU A 20 9.46 5.43 15.03
C GLU A 20 10.80 5.54 15.79
N MET A 21 11.84 4.81 15.35
CA MET A 21 13.18 4.92 15.95
C MET A 21 13.77 6.32 15.75
N LYS A 22 13.53 6.93 14.59
CA LYS A 22 14.06 8.27 14.27
C LYS A 22 13.28 9.39 14.97
N GLU A 23 11.99 9.19 15.24
CA GLU A 23 11.20 10.09 16.08
C GLU A 23 11.61 10.02 17.55
N LYS A 24 11.87 8.82 18.07
CA LYS A 24 12.32 8.63 19.46
C LYS A 24 13.75 9.14 19.70
N ASP A 25 14.63 8.96 18.72
CA ASP A 25 16.01 9.44 18.77
C ASP A 25 16.41 10.16 17.47
N PRO A 26 16.25 11.50 17.42
CA PRO A 26 16.64 12.30 16.26
C PRO A 26 18.14 12.27 15.98
N THR A 27 18.99 11.95 16.97
CA THR A 27 20.46 11.94 16.83
C THR A 27 20.97 10.67 16.14
N LEU A 28 20.16 9.60 16.13
CA LEU A 28 20.48 8.31 15.54
C LEU A 28 20.93 8.44 14.09
N GLN A 29 22.09 7.90 13.72
CA GLN A 29 22.62 8.11 12.38
C GLN A 29 21.92 7.22 11.35
N ASN A 30 21.58 7.77 10.18
CA ASN A 30 21.01 6.97 9.08
C ASN A 30 21.95 5.83 8.64
N VAL A 31 23.25 5.94 8.91
CA VAL A 31 24.24 4.88 8.64
C VAL A 31 24.03 3.68 9.55
N GLU A 32 23.74 3.89 10.83
CA GLU A 32 23.47 2.83 11.81
C GLU A 32 22.17 2.11 11.48
N LEU A 33 21.12 2.86 11.14
CA LEU A 33 19.86 2.28 10.64
C LEU A 33 20.08 1.46 9.36
N ALA A 34 20.88 1.98 8.42
CA ALA A 34 21.18 1.27 7.18
C ALA A 34 21.92 -0.05 7.44
N GLN A 35 22.85 -0.08 8.40
CA GLN A 35 23.54 -1.30 8.81
C GLN A 35 22.58 -2.28 9.49
N LYS A 36 21.77 -1.82 10.44
CA LYS A 36 20.80 -2.64 11.18
C LYS A 36 19.83 -3.38 10.26
N TYR A 37 19.34 -2.70 9.21
CA TYR A 37 18.40 -3.28 8.26
C TYR A 37 19.08 -3.85 6.99
N ASN A 38 20.41 -3.82 6.91
CA ASN A 38 21.22 -4.24 5.76
C ASN A 38 20.74 -3.60 4.42
N VAL A 39 20.48 -2.30 4.46
CA VAL A 39 20.05 -1.49 3.30
C VAL A 39 21.05 -0.37 3.00
N GLY A 40 20.84 0.36 1.91
CA GLY A 40 21.62 1.56 1.61
C GLY A 40 21.17 2.74 2.47
N LYS A 41 22.10 3.67 2.76
CA LYS A 41 21.77 4.96 3.42
C LYS A 41 20.66 5.70 2.68
N SER A 42 20.69 5.69 1.34
CA SER A 42 19.65 6.29 0.51
C SER A 42 18.26 5.70 0.78
N THR A 43 18.17 4.38 0.98
CA THR A 43 16.91 3.71 1.31
C THR A 43 16.33 4.21 2.64
N ILE A 44 17.17 4.41 3.66
CA ILE A 44 16.72 5.00 4.93
C ILE A 44 16.22 6.43 4.71
N THR A 45 16.98 7.25 3.98
CA THR A 45 16.57 8.63 3.67
C THR A 45 15.24 8.69 2.91
N ASP A 46 15.03 7.80 1.95
CA ASP A 46 13.78 7.73 1.18
C ASP A 46 12.60 7.28 2.04
N ILE A 47 12.81 6.32 2.95
CA ILE A 47 11.80 5.89 3.93
C ILE A 47 11.40 7.05 4.83
N LEU A 48 12.38 7.75 5.41
CA LEU A 48 12.13 8.87 6.31
C LEU A 48 11.45 10.06 5.62
N ARG A 49 11.66 10.25 4.32
CA ARG A 49 10.96 11.29 3.54
C ARG A 49 9.47 11.00 3.39
N GLU A 50 9.08 9.72 3.40
CA GLU A 50 7.70 9.26 3.37
C GLU A 50 7.22 8.84 4.78
N SER A 51 7.74 9.45 5.86
CA SER A 51 7.44 9.05 7.25
C SER A 51 5.94 8.99 7.54
N ASP A 52 5.18 10.02 7.17
CA ASP A 52 3.73 10.11 7.41
C ASP A 52 2.99 8.90 6.83
N ARG A 53 3.40 8.46 5.63
CA ARG A 53 2.86 7.27 4.97
C ARG A 53 3.15 6.00 5.76
N TRP A 54 4.37 5.85 6.28
CA TRP A 54 4.77 4.65 7.02
C TRP A 54 4.24 4.63 8.47
N LEU A 55 3.92 5.78 9.05
CA LEU A 55 3.28 5.86 10.36
C LEU A 55 1.79 5.52 10.29
N THR A 56 1.14 5.75 9.14
CA THR A 56 -0.31 5.52 8.93
C THR A 56 -0.66 4.10 8.45
N ILE A 57 0.29 3.16 8.46
CA ILE A 57 0.05 1.80 7.94
C ILE A 57 -0.88 1.01 8.88
N THR A 58 -1.87 0.34 8.32
CA THR A 58 -2.78 -0.54 9.07
C THR A 58 -2.17 -1.92 9.34
N GLU A 59 -2.71 -2.67 10.31
CA GLU A 59 -2.28 -4.03 10.63
C GLU A 59 -2.30 -4.96 9.40
N SER A 60 -3.34 -4.84 8.56
CA SER A 60 -3.48 -5.61 7.32
C SER A 60 -2.37 -5.36 6.29
N GLN A 61 -1.64 -4.25 6.42
CA GLN A 61 -0.59 -3.83 5.51
C GLN A 61 0.83 -4.10 6.03
N GLU A 62 1.01 -4.48 7.30
CA GLU A 62 2.33 -4.62 7.96
C GLU A 62 3.32 -5.52 7.20
N ASN A 63 2.83 -6.67 6.72
CA ASN A 63 3.64 -7.66 6.02
C ASN A 63 3.88 -7.30 4.54
N THR A 64 3.28 -6.22 4.03
CA THR A 64 3.40 -5.80 2.63
C THR A 64 4.79 -5.22 2.36
N LYS A 65 5.58 -5.89 1.52
CA LYS A 65 6.90 -5.38 1.08
C LYS A 65 6.81 -4.44 -0.13
N LYS A 66 5.76 -4.59 -0.95
CA LYS A 66 5.56 -3.81 -2.18
C LYS A 66 4.10 -3.40 -2.31
N PHE A 67 3.85 -2.11 -2.21
CA PHE A 67 2.57 -1.51 -2.57
C PHE A 67 2.53 -1.36 -4.09
N ARG A 68 1.75 -2.22 -4.75
CA ARG A 68 1.51 -2.10 -6.18
C ARG A 68 0.45 -1.04 -6.37
N ARG A 69 0.70 -0.08 -7.25
CA ARG A 69 -0.36 0.81 -7.73
C ARG A 69 -1.38 -0.04 -8.49
N PRO A 70 -2.68 0.19 -8.28
CA PRO A 70 -3.70 -0.49 -9.09
C PRO A 70 -3.52 -0.15 -10.57
N LYS A 71 -3.92 -1.08 -11.44
CA LYS A 71 -3.84 -0.88 -12.90
C LYS A 71 -4.71 0.30 -13.35
N TRP A 72 -5.87 0.47 -12.68
CA TRP A 72 -6.82 1.53 -12.95
C TRP A 72 -7.09 2.35 -11.67
N PRO A 73 -6.20 3.29 -11.29
CA PRO A 73 -6.31 4.03 -10.03
C PRO A 73 -7.59 4.86 -9.91
N GLN A 74 -8.07 5.43 -11.02
CA GLN A 74 -9.28 6.26 -11.04
C GLN A 74 -10.53 5.42 -10.75
N LEU A 75 -10.64 4.26 -11.41
CA LEU A 75 -11.70 3.28 -11.18
C LEU A 75 -11.69 2.78 -9.74
N GLU A 76 -10.55 2.34 -9.22
CA GLU A 76 -10.47 1.84 -7.85
C GLU A 76 -10.71 2.93 -6.80
N GLY A 77 -10.29 4.18 -7.08
CA GLY A 77 -10.60 5.33 -6.23
C GLY A 77 -12.10 5.60 -6.14
N ALA A 78 -12.79 5.68 -7.27
CA ALA A 78 -14.24 5.89 -7.29
C ALA A 78 -15.01 4.72 -6.65
N LEU A 79 -14.58 3.48 -6.91
CA LEU A 79 -15.17 2.30 -6.30
C LEU A 79 -14.95 2.26 -4.79
N GLY A 80 -13.75 2.63 -4.32
CA GLY A 80 -13.43 2.74 -2.90
C GLY A 80 -14.35 3.73 -2.18
N LEU A 81 -14.51 4.94 -2.71
CA LEU A 81 -15.41 5.94 -2.15
C LEU A 81 -16.87 5.45 -2.10
N TRP A 82 -17.31 4.74 -3.14
CA TRP A 82 -18.65 4.17 -3.16
C TRP A 82 -18.83 3.07 -2.10
N VAL A 83 -17.82 2.21 -1.92
CA VAL A 83 -17.79 1.19 -0.87
C VAL A 83 -17.86 1.84 0.51
N ASP A 84 -17.03 2.85 0.77
CA ASP A 84 -17.01 3.54 2.07
C ASP A 84 -18.40 4.12 2.40
N ASN A 85 -19.07 4.73 1.42
CA ASN A 85 -20.43 5.23 1.58
C ASN A 85 -21.45 4.10 1.85
N ALA A 86 -21.35 2.97 1.14
CA ALA A 86 -22.25 1.84 1.32
C ALA A 86 -22.05 1.15 2.69
N LEU A 87 -20.81 1.00 3.17
CA LEU A 87 -20.52 0.51 4.51
C LEU A 87 -21.05 1.47 5.60
N ASN A 88 -20.88 2.79 5.41
CA ASN A 88 -21.41 3.79 6.34
C ASN A 88 -22.94 3.77 6.42
N THR A 89 -23.63 3.34 5.35
CA THR A 89 -25.08 3.17 5.31
C THR A 89 -25.53 1.76 5.70
N LYS A 90 -24.62 0.92 6.21
CA LYS A 90 -24.86 -0.48 6.64
C LYS A 90 -25.45 -1.37 5.53
N GLN A 91 -25.05 -1.14 4.29
CA GLN A 91 -25.42 -2.01 3.17
C GLN A 91 -24.47 -3.20 3.10
N ASP A 92 -25.02 -4.40 2.92
CA ASP A 92 -24.24 -5.60 2.66
C ASP A 92 -23.74 -5.58 1.21
N ILE A 93 -22.42 -5.55 1.03
CA ILE A 93 -21.78 -5.54 -0.29
C ILE A 93 -21.09 -6.88 -0.50
N ASP A 94 -21.61 -7.69 -1.42
CA ASP A 94 -20.92 -8.89 -1.90
C ASP A 94 -20.07 -8.60 -3.15
N GLY A 95 -19.17 -9.53 -3.49
CA GLY A 95 -18.29 -9.48 -4.65
C GLY A 95 -19.02 -9.23 -5.97
N ASN A 96 -20.22 -9.78 -6.17
CA ASN A 96 -20.97 -9.54 -7.40
C ASN A 96 -21.42 -8.08 -7.53
N ILE A 97 -21.85 -7.44 -6.43
CA ILE A 97 -22.22 -6.03 -6.42
C ILE A 97 -20.99 -5.17 -6.74
N LEU A 98 -19.83 -5.50 -6.16
CA LEU A 98 -18.57 -4.82 -6.47
C LEU A 98 -18.21 -4.91 -7.95
N LYS A 99 -18.36 -6.08 -8.58
CA LYS A 99 -18.07 -6.27 -10.01
C LYS A 99 -18.99 -5.41 -10.88
N VAL A 100 -20.30 -5.43 -10.62
CA VAL A 100 -21.28 -4.62 -11.37
C VAL A 100 -20.94 -3.13 -11.24
N LYS A 101 -20.65 -2.67 -10.02
CA LYS A 101 -20.30 -1.26 -9.80
C LYS A 101 -18.95 -0.88 -10.43
N ALA A 102 -17.98 -1.79 -10.43
CA ALA A 102 -16.70 -1.59 -11.08
C ALA A 102 -16.85 -1.45 -12.61
N SER A 103 -17.68 -2.29 -13.24
CA SER A 103 -18.00 -2.17 -14.67
C SER A 103 -18.66 -0.84 -15.00
N TYR A 104 -19.63 -0.41 -14.18
CA TYR A 104 -20.23 0.91 -14.33
C TYR A 104 -19.18 2.02 -14.31
N PHE A 105 -18.25 2.02 -13.34
CA PHE A 105 -17.19 3.03 -13.32
C PHE A 105 -16.20 2.91 -14.48
N ALA A 106 -15.89 1.70 -14.94
CA ALA A 106 -15.07 1.50 -16.14
C ALA A 106 -15.69 2.17 -17.37
N GLU A 107 -16.99 1.98 -17.58
CA GLU A 107 -17.72 2.63 -18.67
C GLU A 107 -17.70 4.16 -18.55
N GLN A 108 -17.95 4.70 -17.35
CA GLN A 108 -17.92 6.16 -17.11
C GLN A 108 -16.53 6.76 -17.36
N PHE A 109 -15.47 6.00 -17.15
CA PHE A 109 -14.09 6.43 -17.40
C PHE A 109 -13.56 6.00 -18.77
N SER A 110 -14.41 5.45 -19.64
CA SER A 110 -14.03 4.95 -20.97
C SER A 110 -12.87 3.95 -20.94
N ILE A 111 -12.86 3.07 -19.94
CA ILE A 111 -11.87 2.00 -19.77
C ILE A 111 -12.40 0.73 -20.44
N GLU A 112 -12.05 0.52 -21.70
CA GLU A 112 -12.51 -0.62 -22.50
C GLU A 112 -11.81 -1.95 -22.13
N ASP A 113 -10.63 -1.89 -21.51
CA ASP A 113 -9.81 -3.07 -21.18
C ASP A 113 -10.06 -3.61 -19.76
N PHE A 114 -11.10 -3.13 -19.09
CA PHE A 114 -11.42 -3.54 -17.73
C PHE A 114 -12.17 -4.87 -17.71
N TYR A 115 -11.57 -5.87 -17.05
CA TYR A 115 -12.20 -7.15 -16.77
C TYR A 115 -12.11 -7.44 -15.27
N HIS A 116 -13.27 -7.67 -14.66
CA HIS A 116 -13.41 -7.95 -13.23
C HIS A 116 -13.01 -9.39 -12.87
N SER A 117 -11.75 -9.75 -13.13
CA SER A 117 -11.18 -11.04 -12.72
C SER A 117 -11.23 -11.23 -11.19
N GLU A 118 -11.34 -12.48 -10.73
CA GLU A 118 -11.27 -12.81 -9.30
C GLU A 118 -9.98 -12.29 -8.65
N GLY A 119 -8.87 -12.35 -9.38
CA GLY A 119 -7.58 -11.82 -8.91
C GLY A 119 -7.59 -10.30 -8.71
N TRP A 120 -8.25 -9.56 -9.61
CA TRP A 120 -8.43 -8.12 -9.43
C TRP A 120 -9.33 -7.81 -8.23
N LEU A 121 -10.47 -8.49 -8.11
CA LEU A 121 -11.42 -8.30 -7.01
C LEU A 121 -10.79 -8.60 -5.65
N GLY A 122 -10.08 -9.72 -5.52
CA GLY A 122 -9.36 -10.07 -4.29
C GLY A 122 -8.26 -9.04 -3.95
N GLY A 123 -7.58 -8.50 -4.97
CA GLY A 123 -6.63 -7.41 -4.81
C GLY A 123 -7.28 -6.12 -4.32
N PHE A 124 -8.44 -5.76 -4.86
CA PHE A 124 -9.22 -4.59 -4.46
C PHE A 124 -9.69 -4.72 -3.01
N LYS A 125 -10.34 -5.85 -2.66
CA LYS A 125 -10.79 -6.12 -1.28
C LYS A 125 -9.67 -5.97 -0.25
N LYS A 126 -8.53 -6.60 -0.53
CA LYS A 126 -7.33 -6.50 0.34
C LYS A 126 -6.80 -5.07 0.50
N ARG A 127 -6.88 -4.23 -0.55
CA ARG A 127 -6.45 -2.82 -0.47
C ARG A 127 -7.39 -1.96 0.35
N HIS A 128 -8.69 -2.27 0.33
CA HIS A 128 -9.75 -1.50 0.98
C HIS A 128 -10.23 -2.10 2.31
N GLY A 129 -9.63 -3.20 2.78
CA GLY A 129 -10.00 -3.82 4.06
C GLY A 129 -11.35 -4.52 4.05
N LEU A 130 -11.80 -4.98 2.88
CA LEU A 130 -13.00 -5.81 2.68
C LEU A 130 -12.68 -7.31 2.73
#